data_AF-A0A9E1UWK7-F1
#
_entry.id   AF-A0A9E1UWK7-F1
#
_cell.length_a   1.000
_cell.length_b   1.000
_cell.length_c   1.000
_cell.angle_alpha   90.00
_cell.angle_beta   90.00
_cell.angle_gamma   90.00
#
_symmetry.space_group_name_H-M   'P 1'
#
loop_
_entity.id
_entity.type
_entity.pdbx_description
1 polymer ?
#
loop_
_entity_poly.entity_id
_entity_poly.type
_entity_poly.pdbx_seq_one_letter_code
_entity_poly.pdbx_strand_id
1 'polypeptide(L)'
;PLLEAYLERLAKEASEEQLATTQRAFGQLLEFYRERGAESRKETLGFADLGDTSEEVRFGDLWSVLHGFYKLLADWEDQEDAQRLRDAVARFYHNPTDQRSAIPESYATELQVVFNALADMHWPGDTQWLHGQSGVGVAIADSLMFQRGEPEPSDADMSSLYGLAMPLIKFGTALTMVQLERAQDPGYLDDLQVLLLTYEGQKPPKAGIHERLAEWVHQGGALILFGTGDAYDAVREWWNQEGMDFARPQEHLTELLDLGRSPADGVFTCGKGVVIVDSASPAQLAHHGEGADRVMVQLREAHRQRQLSLAEGNALVLRRGPYVVAAGMDESSQEESVVLEGTFVNLYDAELGVCESPTIVPDSRWLLYDLSRCPEHPWVIASAGKVREEEAHGSSLSFVIEGMAETTCSVRVRVPVEPAEVTVSEGTVEWAWDGASRTALLRLPNRPEGTRVEIRS
;
A
#
# COMPACT_ATOMS: atom_id res chain seq x y z
N PRO A 1 1.78 -34.87 2.12
CA PRO A 1 1.62 -34.90 0.65
C PRO A 1 2.72 -34.15 -0.12
N LEU A 2 2.86 -32.83 0.05
CA LEU A 2 3.80 -32.00 -0.74
C LEU A 2 5.28 -32.30 -0.42
N LEU A 3 5.61 -32.39 0.87
CA LEU A 3 6.94 -32.80 1.34
C LEU A 3 7.28 -34.25 0.93
N GLU A 4 6.31 -35.16 1.00
CA GLU A 4 6.51 -36.57 0.62
C GLU A 4 6.84 -36.68 -0.87
N ALA A 5 6.07 -36.03 -1.74
CA ALA A 5 6.34 -35.97 -3.18
C ALA A 5 7.71 -35.33 -3.48
N TYR A 6 8.10 -34.28 -2.74
CA TYR A 6 9.42 -33.67 -2.87
C TYR A 6 10.55 -34.64 -2.50
N LEU A 7 10.42 -35.36 -1.38
CA LEU A 7 11.42 -36.32 -0.91
C LEU A 7 11.54 -37.51 -1.87
N GLU A 8 10.43 -37.99 -2.42
CA GLU A 8 10.41 -39.04 -3.46
C GLU A 8 11.13 -38.61 -4.74
N ARG A 9 10.96 -37.35 -5.16
CA ARG A 9 11.69 -36.77 -6.29
C ARG A 9 13.16 -36.61 -5.96
N LEU A 10 13.48 -36.04 -4.80
CA LEU A 10 14.85 -35.82 -4.35
C LEU A 10 15.64 -37.13 -4.26
N ALA A 11 15.00 -38.22 -3.84
CA ALA A 11 15.58 -39.55 -3.80
C ALA A 11 15.97 -40.11 -5.18
N LYS A 12 15.37 -39.61 -6.27
CA LYS A 12 15.69 -39.99 -7.64
C LYS A 12 16.77 -39.11 -8.27
N GLU A 13 16.89 -37.86 -7.83
CA GLU A 13 17.64 -36.81 -8.53
C GLU A 13 18.89 -36.32 -7.80
N ALA A 14 18.96 -36.47 -6.47
CA ALA A 14 20.04 -35.92 -5.65
C ALA A 14 20.92 -37.01 -5.02
N SER A 15 22.02 -36.58 -4.39
CA SER A 15 22.87 -37.49 -3.62
C SER A 15 22.16 -38.01 -2.36
N GLU A 16 22.55 -39.21 -1.89
CA GLU A 16 22.04 -39.78 -0.63
C GLU A 16 22.25 -38.82 0.55
N GLU A 17 23.38 -38.10 0.58
CA GLU A 17 23.69 -37.08 1.58
C GLU A 17 22.69 -35.92 1.57
N GLN A 18 22.30 -35.44 0.39
CA GLN A 18 21.33 -34.36 0.26
C GLN A 18 19.93 -34.80 0.70
N LEU A 19 19.53 -36.04 0.35
CA LEU A 19 18.27 -36.63 0.83
C LEU A 19 18.25 -36.76 2.35
N ALA A 20 19.31 -37.34 2.93
CA ALA A 20 19.43 -37.52 4.38
C ALA A 20 19.43 -36.19 5.13
N THR A 21 20.16 -35.19 4.63
CA THR A 21 20.19 -33.83 5.19
C THR A 21 18.79 -33.19 5.15
N THR A 22 18.06 -33.36 4.04
CA THR A 22 16.71 -32.83 3.88
C THR A 22 15.72 -33.51 4.83
N GLN A 23 15.76 -34.84 4.94
CA GLN A 23 14.94 -35.58 5.89
C GLN A 23 15.22 -35.16 7.33
N ARG A 24 16.50 -34.97 7.69
CA ARG A 24 16.90 -34.47 9.01
C ARG A 24 16.39 -33.05 9.26
N ALA A 25 16.49 -32.17 8.26
CA ALA A 25 16.01 -30.79 8.36
C ALA A 25 14.51 -30.72 8.63
N PHE A 26 13.71 -31.45 7.86
CA PHE A 26 12.26 -31.49 8.06
C PHE A 26 11.85 -32.24 9.32
N GLY A 27 12.60 -33.27 9.72
CA GLY A 27 12.40 -33.93 11.01
C GLY A 27 12.50 -32.95 12.17
N GLN A 28 13.56 -32.14 12.20
CA GLN A 28 13.77 -31.12 13.24
C GLN A 28 12.79 -29.96 13.15
N LEU A 29 12.44 -29.50 11.95
CA LEU A 29 11.44 -28.45 11.76
C LEU A 29 10.06 -28.90 12.27
N LEU A 30 9.65 -30.14 11.99
CA LEU A 30 8.37 -30.70 12.44
C LEU A 30 8.36 -31.03 13.93
N GLU A 31 9.51 -31.39 14.51
CA GLU A 31 9.68 -31.52 15.96
C GLU A 31 9.56 -30.16 16.64
N PHE A 32 10.29 -29.15 16.16
CA PHE A 32 10.19 -27.76 16.62
C PHE A 32 8.74 -27.24 16.56
N TYR A 33 8.05 -27.49 15.44
CA TYR A 33 6.64 -27.12 15.29
C TYR A 33 5.73 -27.82 16.31
N ARG A 34 5.96 -29.12 16.59
CA ARG A 34 5.15 -29.85 17.57
C ARG A 34 5.40 -29.38 19.01
N GLU A 35 6.65 -29.07 19.34
CA GLU A 35 7.04 -28.59 20.67
C GLU A 35 6.57 -27.15 20.93
N ARG A 36 6.66 -26.27 19.93
CA ARG A 36 6.32 -24.84 20.07
C ARG A 36 4.97 -24.45 19.48
N GLY A 37 4.24 -25.34 18.82
CA GLY A 37 2.93 -25.08 18.22
C GLY A 37 1.84 -24.68 19.23
N ALA A 38 2.06 -24.91 20.53
CA ALA A 38 1.19 -24.37 21.58
C ALA A 38 1.47 -22.90 21.93
N GLU A 39 2.70 -22.42 21.72
CA GLU A 39 3.12 -21.02 21.96
C GLU A 39 3.02 -20.16 20.69
N SER A 40 3.35 -20.71 19.51
CA SER A 40 3.34 -19.98 18.23
C SER A 40 1.94 -19.66 17.69
N ARG A 41 0.89 -20.34 18.20
CA ARG A 41 -0.52 -19.99 17.90
C ARG A 41 -0.97 -18.63 18.45
N LYS A 42 -0.14 -17.98 19.28
CA LYS A 42 -0.40 -16.64 19.80
C LYS A 42 0.36 -15.53 19.06
N GLU A 43 1.33 -15.87 18.20
CA GLU A 43 2.17 -14.90 17.49
C GLU A 43 1.71 -14.67 16.04
N THR A 44 0.69 -15.37 15.57
CA THR A 44 0.08 -15.04 14.29
C THR A 44 -0.84 -13.83 14.42
N LEU A 45 -0.52 -12.79 13.63
CA LEU A 45 -1.39 -11.70 13.16
C LEU A 45 -2.89 -11.97 13.40
N GLY A 46 -3.62 -10.95 13.87
CA GLY A 46 -5.03 -10.94 14.30
C GLY A 46 -6.12 -11.42 13.31
N PHE A 47 -5.88 -12.52 12.60
CA PHE A 47 -6.83 -13.33 11.84
C PHE A 47 -7.07 -14.70 12.49
N ALA A 48 -6.43 -14.99 13.63
CA ALA A 48 -6.57 -16.27 14.34
C ALA A 48 -7.96 -16.49 14.97
N ASP A 49 -8.73 -15.43 15.24
CA ASP A 49 -10.04 -15.54 15.88
C ASP A 49 -11.18 -15.96 14.93
N LEU A 50 -10.88 -16.17 13.65
CA LEU A 50 -11.83 -16.68 12.65
C LEU A 50 -11.27 -17.94 11.97
N GLY A 51 -11.18 -19.05 12.69
CA GLY A 51 -10.94 -20.34 12.05
C GLY A 51 -10.76 -21.51 13.00
N ASP A 52 -11.66 -22.48 12.85
CA ASP A 52 -11.73 -23.80 13.46
C ASP A 52 -10.37 -24.45 13.86
N THR A 53 -10.38 -25.14 15.00
CA THR A 53 -9.24 -25.82 15.65
C THR A 53 -8.77 -27.04 14.85
N SER A 54 -8.12 -26.82 13.71
CA SER A 54 -7.52 -27.88 12.90
C SER A 54 -6.05 -28.12 13.30
N GLU A 55 -5.62 -29.39 13.31
CA GLU A 55 -4.23 -29.82 13.56
C GLU A 55 -3.31 -29.65 12.33
N GLU A 56 -3.82 -29.10 11.22
CA GLU A 56 -3.06 -28.93 9.97
C GLU A 56 -2.32 -27.58 9.94
N VAL A 57 -1.05 -27.60 9.49
CA VAL A 57 -0.23 -26.40 9.33
C VAL A 57 -0.78 -25.53 8.19
N ARG A 58 -1.23 -24.30 8.48
CA ARG A 58 -1.66 -23.35 7.44
C ARG A 58 -0.44 -22.65 6.82
N PHE A 59 -0.55 -22.24 5.55
CA PHE A 59 0.53 -21.57 4.83
C PHE A 59 0.95 -20.23 5.47
N GLY A 60 0.05 -19.55 6.19
CA GLY A 60 0.37 -18.33 6.95
C GLY A 60 1.19 -18.57 8.22
N ASP A 61 0.95 -19.68 8.92
CA ASP A 61 1.71 -20.06 10.13
C ASP A 61 3.14 -20.50 9.79
N LEU A 62 3.33 -20.98 8.56
CA LEU A 62 4.57 -21.52 8.04
C LEU A 62 5.75 -20.55 8.16
N TRP A 63 5.54 -19.25 7.91
CA TRP A 63 6.61 -18.26 7.94
C TRP A 63 7.12 -17.97 9.35
N SER A 64 6.21 -17.87 10.34
CA SER A 64 6.58 -17.71 11.75
C SER A 64 7.35 -18.94 12.25
N VAL A 65 6.88 -20.13 11.89
CA VAL A 65 7.54 -21.40 12.26
C VAL A 65 8.94 -21.52 11.65
N LEU A 66 9.11 -21.13 10.39
CA LEU A 66 10.42 -21.10 9.74
C LEU A 66 11.37 -20.10 10.38
N HIS A 67 10.87 -18.90 10.69
CA HIS A 67 11.67 -17.88 11.34
C HIS A 67 12.13 -18.33 12.73
N GLY A 68 11.23 -18.93 13.52
CA GLY A 68 11.56 -19.54 14.81
C GLY A 68 12.58 -20.68 14.69
N PHE A 69 12.43 -21.55 13.68
CA PHE A 69 13.38 -22.62 13.41
C PHE A 69 14.75 -22.08 13.00
N TYR A 70 14.81 -21.04 12.18
CA TYR A 70 16.08 -20.41 11.78
C TYR A 70 16.78 -19.73 12.95
N LYS A 71 16.03 -19.13 13.89
CA LYS A 71 16.56 -18.64 15.17
C LYS A 71 17.14 -19.77 16.01
N LEU A 72 16.42 -20.89 16.18
CA LEU A 72 16.94 -22.05 16.89
C LEU A 72 18.27 -22.54 16.30
N LEU A 73 18.35 -22.63 14.97
CA LEU A 73 19.58 -23.02 14.27
C LEU A 73 20.71 -21.98 14.44
N ALA A 74 20.39 -20.70 14.65
CA ALA A 74 21.38 -19.65 14.86
C ALA A 74 22.11 -19.79 16.21
N ASP A 75 21.49 -20.44 17.18
CA ASP A 75 22.07 -20.69 18.50
C ASP A 75 22.95 -21.95 18.56
N TRP A 76 23.05 -22.71 17.47
CA TRP A 76 23.86 -23.93 17.42
C TRP A 76 25.37 -23.64 17.38
N GLU A 77 26.19 -24.48 18.02
CA GLU A 77 27.65 -24.36 17.95
C GLU A 77 28.19 -24.68 16.54
N ASP A 78 27.65 -25.70 15.86
CA ASP A 78 28.01 -26.05 14.49
C ASP A 78 27.16 -25.27 13.47
N GLN A 79 27.64 -24.07 13.13
CA GLN A 79 26.96 -23.23 12.15
C GLN A 79 27.06 -23.76 10.71
N GLU A 80 28.01 -24.64 10.40
CA GLU A 80 28.11 -25.25 9.07
C GLU A 80 26.96 -26.26 8.88
N ASP A 81 26.74 -27.11 9.88
CA ASP A 81 25.62 -28.06 9.88
C ASP A 81 24.26 -27.34 9.92
N ALA A 82 24.14 -26.30 10.74
CA ALA A 82 22.96 -25.44 10.78
C ALA A 82 22.66 -24.83 9.40
N GLN A 83 23.67 -24.35 8.67
CA GLN A 83 23.47 -23.81 7.33
C GLN A 83 22.99 -24.87 6.34
N ARG A 84 23.52 -26.10 6.40
CA ARG A 84 23.05 -27.21 5.54
C ARG A 84 21.56 -27.50 5.75
N LEU A 85 21.08 -27.40 6.99
CA LEU A 85 19.66 -27.55 7.33
C LEU A 85 18.80 -26.41 6.78
N ARG A 86 19.24 -25.15 6.96
CA ARG A 86 18.57 -23.97 6.38
C ARG A 86 18.46 -24.10 4.87
N ASP A 87 19.55 -24.47 4.20
CA ASP A 87 19.58 -24.63 2.75
C ASP A 87 18.66 -25.75 2.28
N ALA A 88 18.57 -26.86 3.03
CA ALA A 88 17.66 -27.95 2.68
C ALA A 88 16.19 -27.55 2.76
N VAL A 89 15.81 -26.80 3.80
CA VAL A 89 14.47 -26.24 3.96
C VAL A 89 14.20 -25.21 2.86
N ALA A 90 15.14 -24.29 2.59
CA ALA A 90 15.02 -23.29 1.52
C ALA A 90 14.87 -23.92 0.13
N ARG A 91 15.63 -24.97 -0.18
CA ARG A 91 15.51 -25.70 -1.46
C ARG A 91 14.12 -26.31 -1.66
N PHE A 92 13.50 -26.82 -0.60
CA PHE A 92 12.11 -27.27 -0.65
C PHE A 92 11.18 -26.09 -0.97
N TYR A 93 11.30 -24.97 -0.26
CA TYR A 93 10.42 -23.80 -0.50
C TYR A 93 10.54 -23.20 -1.89
N HIS A 94 11.75 -23.12 -2.43
CA HIS A 94 11.97 -22.55 -3.75
C HIS A 94 11.50 -23.46 -4.89
N ASN A 95 11.46 -24.78 -4.66
CA ASN A 95 11.06 -25.73 -5.69
C ASN A 95 10.39 -26.96 -5.08
N PRO A 96 9.20 -26.85 -4.46
CA PRO A 96 8.60 -27.95 -3.70
C PRO A 96 7.97 -29.02 -4.61
N THR A 97 7.74 -28.70 -5.88
CA THR A 97 7.12 -29.59 -6.87
C THR A 97 7.65 -29.29 -8.27
N ASP A 98 7.69 -30.30 -9.16
CA ASP A 98 7.91 -30.10 -10.60
C ASP A 98 6.66 -29.59 -11.33
N GLN A 99 5.51 -29.63 -10.67
CA GLN A 99 4.26 -29.11 -11.21
C GLN A 99 4.31 -27.59 -11.20
N ARG A 100 4.91 -27.03 -12.24
CA ARG A 100 4.87 -25.60 -12.50
C ARG A 100 3.46 -25.23 -12.93
N SER A 101 2.80 -24.39 -12.15
CA SER A 101 1.60 -23.69 -12.62
C SER A 101 2.06 -22.39 -13.27
N ALA A 102 1.66 -22.18 -14.52
CA ALA A 102 1.82 -20.88 -15.15
C ALA A 102 0.82 -19.90 -14.52
N ILE A 103 1.15 -18.61 -14.59
CA ILE A 103 0.19 -17.56 -14.31
C ILE A 103 -1.04 -17.74 -15.22
N PRO A 104 -2.29 -17.63 -14.70
CA PRO A 104 -3.47 -17.65 -15.54
C PRO A 104 -3.38 -16.59 -16.64
N GLU A 105 -3.74 -16.95 -17.87
CA GLU A 105 -3.55 -16.10 -19.05
C GLU A 105 -4.24 -14.73 -18.93
N SER A 106 -5.48 -14.71 -18.43
CA SER A 106 -6.22 -13.47 -18.19
C SER A 106 -5.51 -12.59 -17.16
N TYR A 107 -5.02 -13.17 -16.06
CA TYR A 107 -4.30 -12.42 -15.04
C TYR A 107 -2.93 -11.91 -15.54
N ALA A 108 -2.23 -12.67 -16.39
CA ALA A 108 -1.01 -12.21 -17.05
C ALA A 108 -1.27 -11.02 -18.00
N THR A 109 -2.43 -11.01 -18.67
CA THR A 109 -2.87 -9.91 -19.52
C THR A 109 -3.17 -8.68 -18.68
N GLU A 110 -3.94 -8.84 -17.59
CA GLU A 110 -4.26 -7.78 -16.62
C GLU A 110 -3.01 -7.12 -16.04
N LEU A 111 -2.05 -7.93 -15.55
CA LEU A 111 -0.79 -7.39 -15.01
C LEU A 111 -0.03 -6.55 -16.05
N GLN A 112 0.01 -7.01 -17.31
CA GLN A 112 0.65 -6.25 -18.39
C GLN A 112 -0.08 -4.94 -18.69
N VAL A 113 -1.42 -4.91 -18.63
CA VAL A 113 -2.19 -3.65 -18.73
C VAL A 113 -1.79 -2.69 -17.60
N VAL A 114 -1.78 -3.18 -16.36
CA VAL A 114 -1.43 -2.38 -15.19
C VAL A 114 0.00 -1.84 -15.28
N PHE A 115 0.96 -2.65 -15.72
CA PHE A 115 2.35 -2.20 -15.89
C PHE A 115 2.48 -1.05 -16.89
N ASN A 116 1.79 -1.15 -18.03
CA ASN A 116 1.82 -0.10 -19.05
C ASN A 116 1.06 1.15 -18.60
N ALA A 117 -0.07 0.99 -17.90
CA ALA A 117 -0.78 2.12 -17.29
C ALA A 117 0.08 2.86 -16.25
N LEU A 118 0.78 2.13 -15.37
CA LEU A 118 1.70 2.71 -14.39
C LEU A 118 2.87 3.44 -15.05
N ALA A 119 3.39 2.92 -16.17
CA ALA A 119 4.45 3.56 -16.94
C ALA A 119 4.01 4.90 -17.56
N ASP A 120 2.73 5.04 -17.92
CA ASP A 120 2.14 6.26 -18.50
C ASP A 120 1.60 7.24 -17.44
N MET A 121 1.36 6.80 -16.19
CA MET A 121 0.64 7.56 -15.15
C MET A 121 1.35 8.84 -14.64
N HIS A 122 2.45 9.25 -15.26
CA HIS A 122 3.13 10.51 -14.95
C HIS A 122 2.47 11.70 -15.68
N TRP A 123 1.47 12.31 -15.04
CA TRP A 123 0.75 13.49 -15.52
C TRP A 123 0.91 14.68 -14.56
N PRO A 124 2.05 15.43 -14.63
CA PRO A 124 2.35 16.52 -13.71
C PRO A 124 1.29 17.62 -13.73
N GLY A 125 0.83 18.02 -12.54
CA GLY A 125 -0.17 19.09 -12.39
C GLY A 125 -1.60 18.68 -12.73
N ASP A 126 -1.84 17.45 -13.20
CA ASP A 126 -3.19 16.93 -13.48
C ASP A 126 -3.52 15.80 -12.50
N THR A 127 -3.60 16.15 -11.21
CA THR A 127 -3.95 15.23 -10.12
C THR A 127 -5.02 15.86 -9.25
N GLN A 128 -6.09 15.13 -8.98
CA GLN A 128 -7.23 15.63 -8.22
C GLN A 128 -7.92 14.51 -7.44
N TRP A 129 -8.22 14.76 -6.15
CA TRP A 129 -9.17 13.93 -5.41
C TRP A 129 -10.59 14.25 -5.86
N LEU A 130 -11.27 13.28 -6.46
CA LEU A 130 -12.69 13.37 -6.82
C LEU A 130 -13.57 13.08 -5.60
N HIS A 131 -13.12 12.16 -4.75
CA HIS A 131 -13.73 11.83 -3.47
C HIS A 131 -12.64 11.57 -2.42
N GLY A 132 -12.91 12.01 -1.19
CA GLY A 132 -12.04 11.87 -0.03
C GLY A 132 -11.75 13.21 0.65
N GLN A 133 -11.64 13.21 1.97
CA GLN A 133 -11.28 14.39 2.75
C GLN A 133 -9.77 14.67 2.63
N SER A 134 -9.39 15.83 2.10
CA SER A 134 -8.00 16.30 2.06
C SER A 134 -7.64 17.20 3.25
N GLY A 135 -6.38 17.63 3.34
CA GLY A 135 -5.94 18.60 4.36
C GLY A 135 -5.69 18.01 5.74
N VAL A 136 -5.75 16.70 5.89
CA VAL A 136 -5.40 15.97 7.10
C VAL A 136 -4.11 15.21 6.87
N GLY A 137 -3.17 15.30 7.81
CA GLY A 137 -1.94 14.53 7.77
C GLY A 137 -1.58 13.83 9.08
N VAL A 138 -0.72 12.83 8.96
CA VAL A 138 -0.06 12.14 10.08
C VAL A 138 1.44 12.38 9.96
N ALA A 139 2.05 12.86 11.03
CA ALA A 139 3.47 13.12 11.10
C ALA A 139 4.29 11.82 11.16
N ILE A 140 5.34 11.76 10.35
CA ILE A 140 6.36 10.71 10.36
C ILE A 140 7.76 11.33 10.34
N ALA A 141 8.73 10.65 10.92
CA ALA A 141 10.15 11.00 10.89
C ALA A 141 10.97 9.74 10.59
N ASP A 142 12.20 9.91 10.11
CA ASP A 142 13.08 8.78 9.77
C ASP A 142 13.35 7.88 10.99
N SER A 143 13.32 8.46 12.19
CA SER A 143 13.48 7.74 13.46
C SER A 143 12.46 6.61 13.67
N LEU A 144 11.30 6.66 12.99
CA LEU A 144 10.32 5.58 12.95
C LEU A 144 10.91 4.25 12.46
N MET A 145 11.95 4.30 11.63
CA MET A 145 12.66 3.11 11.15
C MET A 145 13.80 2.66 12.08
N PHE A 146 14.31 3.52 12.95
CA PHE A 146 15.55 3.30 13.71
C PHE A 146 15.36 2.87 15.16
N GLN A 147 14.17 3.07 15.75
CA GLN A 147 13.87 2.64 17.12
C GLN A 147 13.63 1.11 17.21
N ARG A 148 14.65 0.32 16.88
CA ARG A 148 14.59 -1.14 16.77
C ARG A 148 15.47 -1.88 17.77
N GLY A 149 16.05 -1.19 18.75
CA GLY A 149 16.97 -1.76 19.73
C GLY A 149 16.84 -1.10 21.10
N GLU A 150 17.95 -1.03 21.84
CA GLU A 150 18.01 -0.29 23.12
C GLU A 150 17.53 1.16 22.96
N PRO A 151 16.89 1.76 23.99
CA PRO A 151 16.66 1.23 25.34
C PRO A 151 15.49 0.24 25.44
N GLU A 152 14.49 0.35 24.56
CA GLU A 152 13.43 -0.63 24.37
C GLU A 152 12.93 -0.46 22.93
N PRO A 153 12.91 -1.54 22.12
CA PRO A 153 12.52 -1.42 20.72
C PRO A 153 11.05 -1.01 20.63
N SER A 154 10.75 -0.11 19.70
CA SER A 154 9.36 0.21 19.38
C SER A 154 8.64 -0.99 18.78
N ASP A 155 7.32 -0.94 18.82
CA ASP A 155 6.45 -1.92 18.19
C ASP A 155 6.89 -2.27 16.76
N ALA A 156 7.07 -3.56 16.51
CA ALA A 156 7.63 -4.07 15.26
C ALA A 156 6.69 -3.81 14.07
N ASP A 157 5.38 -3.82 14.33
CA ASP A 157 4.33 -3.63 13.34
C ASP A 157 4.05 -2.15 13.04
N MET A 158 4.79 -1.22 13.67
CA MET A 158 4.58 0.23 13.54
C MET A 158 3.15 0.62 13.94
N SER A 159 2.60 -0.04 14.96
CA SER A 159 1.24 0.16 15.43
C SER A 159 0.97 1.60 15.86
N SER A 160 1.99 2.34 16.32
CA SER A 160 1.84 3.76 16.63
C SER A 160 1.53 4.64 15.40
N LEU A 161 2.00 4.23 14.22
CA LEU A 161 1.66 4.86 12.94
C LEU A 161 0.28 4.40 12.47
N TYR A 162 0.07 3.08 12.37
CA TYR A 162 -1.16 2.53 11.80
C TYR A 162 -2.38 2.83 12.66
N GLY A 163 -2.22 2.88 13.99
CA GLY A 163 -3.27 3.28 14.93
C GLY A 163 -3.83 4.67 14.67
N LEU A 164 -3.03 5.59 14.10
CA LEU A 164 -3.48 6.92 13.68
C LEU A 164 -3.90 6.95 12.21
N ALA A 165 -3.13 6.33 11.31
CA ALA A 165 -3.33 6.46 9.87
C ALA A 165 -4.50 5.65 9.33
N MET A 166 -4.66 4.39 9.79
CA MET A 166 -5.68 3.49 9.25
C MET A 166 -7.10 3.98 9.51
N PRO A 167 -7.48 4.47 10.71
CA PRO A 167 -8.80 5.05 10.92
C PRO A 167 -9.11 6.16 9.92
N LEU A 168 -8.16 7.07 9.67
CA LEU A 168 -8.38 8.18 8.73
C LEU A 168 -8.64 7.66 7.31
N ILE A 169 -7.81 6.73 6.81
CA ILE A 169 -7.94 6.16 5.46
C ILE A 169 -9.26 5.39 5.32
N LYS A 170 -9.61 4.57 6.32
CA LYS A 170 -10.82 3.75 6.31
C LYS A 170 -12.11 4.58 6.40
N PHE A 171 -12.02 5.80 6.96
CA PHE A 171 -13.10 6.78 6.98
C PHE A 171 -12.97 7.85 5.88
N GLY A 172 -12.29 7.51 4.77
CA GLY A 172 -12.34 8.30 3.53
C GLY A 172 -11.43 9.53 3.52
N THR A 173 -10.44 9.59 4.41
CA THR A 173 -9.44 10.67 4.40
C THR A 173 -8.35 10.37 3.37
N ALA A 174 -8.17 11.27 2.42
CA ALA A 174 -7.03 11.33 1.51
C ALA A 174 -5.78 11.79 2.31
N LEU A 175 -5.27 10.86 3.12
CA LEU A 175 -4.27 11.13 4.14
C LEU A 175 -2.94 11.59 3.53
N THR A 176 -2.39 12.68 4.07
CA THR A 176 -1.03 13.12 3.77
C THR A 176 -0.05 12.58 4.80
N MET A 177 0.98 11.86 4.33
CA MET A 177 2.11 11.49 5.19
C MET A 177 3.08 12.67 5.28
N VAL A 178 3.20 13.27 6.47
CA VAL A 178 3.99 14.50 6.68
C VAL A 178 5.36 14.13 7.24
N GLN A 179 6.38 14.22 6.39
CA GLN A 179 7.77 13.98 6.78
C GLN A 179 8.30 15.18 7.58
N LEU A 180 8.52 14.99 8.88
CA LEU A 180 8.88 16.05 9.83
C LEU A 180 10.19 16.76 9.47
N GLU A 181 11.16 16.06 8.88
CA GLU A 181 12.43 16.61 8.39
C GLU A 181 12.23 17.75 7.38
N ARG A 182 11.08 17.74 6.68
CA ARG A 182 10.71 18.73 5.67
C ARG A 182 9.79 19.82 6.18
N ALA A 183 9.42 19.80 7.47
CA ALA A 183 8.50 20.79 8.05
C ALA A 183 8.93 22.24 7.78
N GLN A 184 10.25 22.49 7.77
CA GLN A 184 10.85 23.80 7.54
C GLN A 184 10.95 24.20 6.05
N ASP A 185 10.66 23.30 5.11
CA ASP A 185 10.62 23.61 3.69
C ASP A 185 9.50 24.65 3.43
N PRO A 186 9.76 25.74 2.68
CA PRO A 186 8.74 26.72 2.35
C PRO A 186 7.52 26.08 1.66
N GLY A 187 6.32 26.39 2.16
CA GLY A 187 5.06 25.90 1.60
C GLY A 187 4.67 24.47 1.95
N TYR A 188 5.51 23.73 2.68
CA TYR A 188 5.32 22.28 2.89
C TYR A 188 4.06 21.93 3.72
N LEU A 189 3.62 22.84 4.58
CA LEU A 189 2.45 22.66 5.45
C LEU A 189 1.21 23.45 4.96
N ASP A 190 1.29 24.13 3.81
CA ASP A 190 0.27 25.11 3.39
C ASP A 190 -1.08 24.44 3.05
N ASP A 191 -1.03 23.21 2.51
CA ASP A 191 -2.23 22.42 2.19
C ASP A 191 -2.77 21.65 3.40
N LEU A 192 -2.10 21.69 4.55
CA LEU A 192 -2.52 21.02 5.78
C LEU A 192 -3.41 21.92 6.64
N GLN A 193 -4.49 21.35 7.13
CA GLN A 193 -5.43 21.94 8.07
C GLN A 193 -5.34 21.28 9.44
N VAL A 194 -5.21 19.94 9.47
CA VAL A 194 -5.10 19.14 10.70
C VAL A 194 -3.89 18.21 10.59
N LEU A 195 -3.07 18.15 11.64
CA LEU A 195 -1.91 17.26 11.75
C LEU A 195 -2.04 16.42 13.02
N LEU A 196 -2.00 15.09 12.87
CA LEU A 196 -1.85 14.17 13.98
C LEU A 196 -0.36 13.88 14.18
N LEU A 197 0.09 13.91 15.43
CA LEU A 197 1.48 13.68 15.80
C LEU A 197 1.55 12.83 17.07
N THR A 198 2.39 11.80 17.02
CA THR A 198 2.81 11.04 18.20
C THR A 198 4.32 10.94 18.20
N TYR A 199 4.91 10.96 19.40
CA TYR A 199 6.32 10.62 19.59
C TYR A 199 6.51 9.17 20.05
N GLU A 200 5.45 8.37 20.11
CA GLU A 200 5.55 6.94 20.31
C GLU A 200 6.04 6.27 19.02
N GLY A 201 7.19 5.59 19.09
CA GLY A 201 7.83 4.95 17.95
C GLY A 201 8.69 5.87 17.08
N GLN A 202 8.71 7.19 17.35
CA GLN A 202 9.51 8.14 16.59
C GLN A 202 9.90 9.36 17.43
N LYS A 203 11.08 9.94 17.17
CA LYS A 203 11.52 11.23 17.73
C LYS A 203 11.77 12.25 16.62
N PRO A 204 11.50 13.54 16.89
CA PRO A 204 11.78 14.62 15.96
C PRO A 204 13.30 14.83 15.87
N PRO A 205 13.90 14.90 14.69
CA PRO A 205 15.36 14.95 14.56
C PRO A 205 15.98 16.27 14.98
N LYS A 206 15.22 17.38 15.03
CA LYS A 206 15.74 18.74 15.31
C LYS A 206 14.70 19.63 15.98
N ALA A 207 15.15 20.54 16.84
CA ALA A 207 14.29 21.52 17.53
C ALA A 207 13.50 22.43 16.58
N GLY A 208 14.10 22.86 15.47
CA GLY A 208 13.48 23.78 14.50
C GLY A 208 12.20 23.25 13.83
N ILE A 209 11.97 21.93 13.88
CA ILE A 209 10.70 21.32 13.47
C ILE A 209 9.58 21.79 14.41
N HIS A 210 9.82 21.82 15.72
CA HIS A 210 8.81 22.24 16.70
C HIS A 210 8.51 23.73 16.57
N GLU A 211 9.52 24.55 16.35
CA GLU A 211 9.35 25.99 16.09
C GLU A 211 8.41 26.22 14.90
N ARG A 212 8.63 25.47 13.82
CA ARG A 212 7.82 25.59 12.60
C ARG A 212 6.39 25.05 12.77
N LEU A 213 6.23 23.93 13.49
CA LEU A 213 4.91 23.38 13.83
C LEU A 213 4.13 24.33 14.75
N ALA A 214 4.79 24.88 15.78
CA ALA A 214 4.20 25.86 16.67
C ALA A 214 3.76 27.11 15.89
N GLU A 215 4.61 27.62 14.99
CA GLU A 215 4.24 28.74 14.12
C GLU A 215 3.01 28.41 13.25
N TRP A 216 2.98 27.24 12.62
CA TRP A 216 1.85 26.80 11.79
C TRP A 216 0.54 26.70 12.60
N VAL A 217 0.58 26.17 13.83
CA VAL A 217 -0.57 26.18 14.74
C VAL A 217 -1.00 27.61 15.06
N HIS A 218 -0.07 28.50 15.45
CA HIS A 218 -0.39 29.90 15.75
C HIS A 218 -1.03 30.63 14.56
N GLN A 219 -0.69 30.24 13.33
CA GLN A 219 -1.27 30.79 12.09
C GLN A 219 -2.64 30.21 11.74
N GLY A 220 -3.05 29.10 12.35
CA GLY A 220 -4.38 28.50 12.17
C GLY A 220 -4.40 26.99 11.94
N GLY A 221 -3.27 26.29 12.06
CA GLY A 221 -3.26 24.83 12.03
C GLY A 221 -3.96 24.20 13.24
N ALA A 222 -4.45 22.98 13.07
CA ALA A 222 -4.89 22.14 14.18
C ALA A 222 -3.90 21.00 14.41
N LEU A 223 -3.31 20.92 15.60
CA LEU A 223 -2.40 19.85 15.99
C LEU A 223 -3.10 18.91 16.97
N ILE A 224 -3.09 17.61 16.70
CA ILE A 224 -3.56 16.58 17.62
C ILE A 224 -2.35 15.77 18.09
N LEU A 225 -1.99 15.93 19.37
CA LEU A 225 -0.90 15.23 20.02
C LEU A 225 -1.44 13.98 20.70
N PHE A 226 -1.03 12.81 20.22
CA PHE A 226 -1.36 11.52 20.82
C PHE A 226 -0.19 10.93 21.61
N GLY A 227 -0.53 10.22 22.67
CA GLY A 227 0.39 9.45 23.49
C GLY A 227 1.21 10.29 24.47
N THR A 228 1.97 9.58 25.30
CA THR A 228 2.84 10.18 26.32
C THR A 228 4.32 10.00 26.04
N GLY A 229 4.68 9.46 24.88
CA GLY A 229 6.05 9.11 24.50
C GLY A 229 6.39 7.65 24.80
N ASP A 230 7.68 7.32 24.83
CA ASP A 230 8.19 5.95 24.98
C ASP A 230 9.60 5.96 25.60
N ALA A 231 10.24 4.78 25.73
CA ALA A 231 11.55 4.64 26.33
C ALA A 231 12.66 5.48 25.66
N TYR A 232 12.51 5.82 24.37
CA TYR A 232 13.49 6.65 23.66
C TYR A 232 13.45 8.12 24.08
N ASP A 233 12.46 8.57 24.84
CA ASP A 233 12.46 9.95 25.37
C ASP A 233 13.70 10.24 26.24
N ALA A 234 14.21 9.20 26.92
CA ALA A 234 15.38 9.29 27.80
C ALA A 234 16.73 9.22 27.07
N VAL A 235 16.76 9.02 25.73
CA VAL A 235 18.05 9.00 25.02
C VAL A 235 18.69 10.38 25.01
N ARG A 236 20.02 10.41 24.95
CA ARG A 236 20.77 11.65 24.92
C ARG A 236 20.64 12.29 23.53
N GLU A 237 19.89 13.37 23.42
CA GLU A 237 19.56 14.04 22.16
C GLU A 237 19.36 15.55 22.32
N TRP A 238 19.03 16.27 21.24
CA TRP A 238 18.92 17.74 21.23
C TRP A 238 18.01 18.33 22.33
N TRP A 239 16.97 17.60 22.75
CA TRP A 239 16.00 18.10 23.74
C TRP A 239 16.52 18.05 25.19
N ASN A 240 17.58 17.30 25.47
CA ASN A 240 18.17 17.16 26.80
C ASN A 240 19.70 17.40 26.80
N GLN A 241 20.20 18.09 25.78
CA GLN A 241 21.59 18.48 25.64
C GLN A 241 21.71 19.97 25.27
N GLU A 242 22.95 20.46 25.25
CA GLU A 242 23.28 21.80 24.73
C GLU A 242 22.50 22.96 25.38
N GLY A 243 22.17 22.82 26.68
CA GLY A 243 21.45 23.82 27.46
C GLY A 243 19.94 23.59 27.52
N MET A 244 19.42 22.58 26.82
CA MET A 244 18.04 22.10 26.94
C MET A 244 17.91 21.07 28.06
N ASP A 245 16.79 21.06 28.76
CA ASP A 245 16.54 20.22 29.94
C ASP A 245 15.16 19.53 29.91
N PHE A 246 14.64 19.23 28.71
CA PHE A 246 13.36 18.57 28.55
C PHE A 246 13.48 17.07 28.83
N ALA A 247 12.49 16.50 29.54
CA ALA A 247 12.45 15.06 29.80
C ALA A 247 12.08 14.24 28.56
N ARG A 248 11.32 14.84 27.64
CA ARG A 248 10.89 14.27 26.36
C ARG A 248 10.75 15.39 25.33
N PRO A 249 10.92 15.13 24.03
CA PRO A 249 10.85 16.18 23.01
C PRO A 249 9.47 16.87 22.95
N GLN A 250 8.40 16.18 23.31
CA GLN A 250 7.04 16.75 23.37
C GLN A 250 6.96 17.96 24.31
N GLU A 251 7.76 18.01 25.38
CA GLU A 251 7.76 19.15 26.30
C GLU A 251 8.22 20.43 25.61
N HIS A 252 9.22 20.32 24.72
CA HIS A 252 9.69 21.47 23.93
C HIS A 252 8.58 21.99 23.01
N LEU A 253 7.85 21.10 22.31
CA LEU A 253 6.76 21.51 21.43
C LEU A 253 5.61 22.16 22.21
N THR A 254 5.21 21.55 23.33
CA THR A 254 4.09 22.05 24.15
C THR A 254 4.43 23.34 24.90
N GLU A 255 5.69 23.55 25.29
CA GLU A 255 6.18 24.83 25.82
C GLU A 255 6.15 25.93 24.75
N LEU A 256 6.59 25.66 23.52
CA LEU A 256 6.48 26.60 22.38
C LEU A 256 5.03 26.95 22.01
N LEU A 257 4.07 26.12 22.40
CA LEU A 257 2.63 26.32 22.20
C LEU A 257 1.94 26.98 23.40
N ASP A 258 2.71 27.45 24.39
CA ASP A 258 2.24 28.07 25.65
C ASP A 258 1.35 27.15 26.51
N LEU A 259 1.50 25.82 26.38
CA LEU A 259 0.74 24.82 27.15
C LEU A 259 1.48 24.32 28.40
N GLY A 260 2.74 24.74 28.56
CA GLY A 260 3.68 24.17 29.53
C GLY A 260 4.18 22.79 29.11
N ARG A 261 5.06 22.19 29.91
CA ARG A 261 5.76 20.93 29.57
C ARG A 261 4.91 19.67 29.70
N SER A 262 3.82 19.72 30.46
CA SER A 262 2.96 18.56 30.72
C SER A 262 1.49 18.99 30.75
N PRO A 263 0.93 19.39 29.59
CA PRO A 263 -0.49 19.67 29.50
C PRO A 263 -1.32 18.42 29.81
N ALA A 264 -2.48 18.61 30.44
CA ALA A 264 -3.47 17.56 30.59
C ALA A 264 -4.22 17.33 29.27
N ASP A 265 -4.89 16.19 29.15
CA ASP A 265 -5.77 15.91 28.02
C ASP A 265 -6.85 16.98 27.87
N GLY A 266 -7.09 17.40 26.63
CA GLY A 266 -8.06 18.45 26.34
C GLY A 266 -7.79 19.22 25.07
N VAL A 267 -8.55 20.29 24.89
CA VAL A 267 -8.53 21.16 23.71
C VAL A 267 -8.10 22.55 24.12
N PHE A 268 -7.08 23.08 23.44
CA PHE A 268 -6.43 24.34 23.76
C PHE A 268 -6.41 25.25 22.54
N THR A 269 -6.71 26.53 22.73
CA THR A 269 -6.54 27.54 21.68
C THR A 269 -5.10 28.06 21.72
N CYS A 270 -4.40 28.02 20.58
CA CYS A 270 -3.02 28.48 20.47
C CYS A 270 -2.92 29.45 19.27
N GLY A 271 -2.80 30.76 19.56
CA GLY A 271 -2.91 31.79 18.53
C GLY A 271 -4.25 31.73 17.80
N LYS A 272 -4.20 31.55 16.47
CA LYS A 272 -5.40 31.35 15.64
C LYS A 272 -5.78 29.87 15.48
N GLY A 273 -4.95 28.93 15.92
CA GLY A 273 -5.17 27.49 15.75
C GLY A 273 -5.63 26.80 17.02
N VAL A 274 -5.56 25.47 17.01
CA VAL A 274 -5.98 24.61 18.12
C VAL A 274 -4.97 23.49 18.34
N VAL A 275 -4.77 23.12 19.59
CA VAL A 275 -4.00 21.93 19.99
C VAL A 275 -4.94 21.02 20.77
N ILE A 276 -5.02 19.76 20.38
CA ILE A 276 -5.72 18.71 21.12
C ILE A 276 -4.64 17.79 21.70
N VAL A 277 -4.69 17.55 23.00
CA VAL A 277 -3.81 16.59 23.69
C VAL A 277 -4.64 15.40 24.11
N ASP A 278 -4.19 14.21 23.72
CA ASP A 278 -4.81 12.93 24.03
C ASP A 278 -3.74 11.93 24.49
N SER A 279 -3.72 11.60 25.77
CA SER A 279 -2.72 10.71 26.35
C SER A 279 -2.82 9.26 25.86
N ALA A 280 -3.86 8.88 25.11
CA ALA A 280 -4.01 7.54 24.58
C ALA A 280 -2.84 7.14 23.67
N SER A 281 -2.24 5.98 23.95
CA SER A 281 -1.15 5.40 23.16
C SER A 281 -1.66 4.93 21.80
N PRO A 282 -1.13 5.46 20.67
CA PRO A 282 -1.53 5.01 19.35
C PRO A 282 -1.29 3.53 19.07
N ALA A 283 -0.22 2.91 19.58
CA ALA A 283 -0.02 1.48 19.43
C ALA A 283 -1.10 0.69 20.18
N GLN A 284 -1.49 1.12 21.38
CA GLN A 284 -2.59 0.48 22.11
C GLN A 284 -3.93 0.67 21.38
N LEU A 285 -4.18 1.85 20.81
CA LEU A 285 -5.38 2.11 20.02
C LEU A 285 -5.46 1.17 18.81
N ALA A 286 -4.34 0.87 18.14
CA ALA A 286 -4.31 -0.05 17.00
C ALA A 286 -4.81 -1.47 17.35
N HIS A 287 -4.67 -1.90 18.60
CA HIS A 287 -5.11 -3.21 19.09
C HIS A 287 -6.42 -3.18 19.88
N HIS A 288 -7.08 -2.02 19.96
CA HIS A 288 -8.32 -1.85 20.72
C HIS A 288 -9.51 -1.68 19.79
N GLY A 289 -10.62 -2.38 20.05
CA GLY A 289 -11.82 -2.35 19.19
C GLY A 289 -12.44 -0.95 19.02
N GLU A 290 -12.27 -0.07 20.02
CA GLU A 290 -12.73 1.33 19.98
C GLU A 290 -11.61 2.33 19.58
N GLY A 291 -10.45 1.83 19.16
CA GLY A 291 -9.28 2.68 18.87
C GLY A 291 -9.51 3.64 17.72
N ALA A 292 -10.13 3.15 16.63
CA ALA A 292 -10.49 3.97 15.49
C ALA A 292 -11.46 5.10 15.86
N ASP A 293 -12.47 4.81 16.70
CA ASP A 293 -13.45 5.80 17.15
C ASP A 293 -12.78 6.93 17.93
N ARG A 294 -11.81 6.60 18.80
CA ARG A 294 -11.06 7.62 19.55
C ARG A 294 -10.33 8.59 18.61
N VAL A 295 -9.64 8.07 17.58
CA VAL A 295 -8.95 8.90 16.58
C VAL A 295 -9.92 9.78 15.81
N MET A 296 -11.03 9.20 15.34
CA MET A 296 -12.04 9.95 14.59
C MET A 296 -12.75 11.00 15.43
N VAL A 297 -12.96 10.76 16.74
CA VAL A 297 -13.49 11.77 17.67
C VAL A 297 -12.57 12.99 17.75
N GLN A 298 -11.25 12.79 17.89
CA GLN A 298 -10.32 13.92 17.93
C GLN A 298 -10.23 14.66 16.58
N LEU A 299 -10.31 13.94 15.47
CA LEU A 299 -10.37 14.56 14.14
C LEU A 299 -11.60 15.46 13.98
N ARG A 300 -12.78 14.96 14.35
CA ARG A 300 -14.04 15.72 14.31
C ARG A 300 -13.97 16.95 15.22
N GLU A 301 -13.39 16.80 16.40
CA GLU A 301 -13.19 17.91 17.34
C GLU A 301 -12.26 18.98 16.76
N ALA A 302 -11.15 18.60 16.14
CA ALA A 302 -10.25 19.55 15.46
C ALA A 302 -10.97 20.33 14.36
N HIS A 303 -11.73 19.64 13.50
CA HIS A 303 -12.52 20.30 12.45
C HIS A 303 -13.57 21.24 13.03
N ARG A 304 -14.27 20.83 14.10
CA ARG A 304 -15.28 21.65 14.77
C ARG A 304 -14.69 22.94 15.35
N GLN A 305 -13.54 22.84 16.03
CA GLN A 305 -12.87 24.00 16.63
C GLN A 305 -12.34 24.97 15.58
N ARG A 306 -11.92 24.44 14.43
CA ARG A 306 -11.47 25.24 13.28
C ARG A 306 -12.59 25.68 12.35
N GLN A 307 -13.84 25.25 12.60
CA GLN A 307 -15.00 25.47 11.73
C GLN A 307 -14.75 25.00 10.28
N LEU A 308 -14.05 23.87 10.15
CA LEU A 308 -13.76 23.22 8.87
C LEU A 308 -14.86 22.20 8.54
N SER A 309 -15.12 22.01 7.25
CA SER A 309 -15.93 20.89 6.78
C SER A 309 -15.12 19.59 6.88
N LEU A 310 -15.74 18.54 7.43
CA LEU A 310 -15.22 17.18 7.41
C LEU A 310 -16.14 16.30 6.58
N ALA A 311 -15.62 15.73 5.50
CA ALA A 311 -16.30 14.76 4.66
C ALA A 311 -15.84 13.35 5.00
N GLU A 312 -16.50 12.73 5.97
CA GLU A 312 -16.32 11.29 6.24
C GLU A 312 -17.02 10.48 5.17
N GLY A 313 -16.41 9.36 4.80
CA GLY A 313 -16.96 8.44 3.82
C GLY A 313 -16.19 7.13 3.80
N ASN A 314 -16.52 6.28 2.84
CA ASN A 314 -15.89 4.98 2.69
C ASN A 314 -15.17 4.84 1.34
N ALA A 315 -15.01 5.92 0.59
CA ALA A 315 -14.42 5.89 -0.74
C ALA A 315 -13.29 6.90 -0.89
N LEU A 316 -12.19 6.45 -1.50
CA LEU A 316 -11.11 7.30 -1.98
C LEU A 316 -11.06 7.20 -3.49
N VAL A 317 -11.13 8.34 -4.17
CA VAL A 317 -11.10 8.41 -5.64
C VAL A 317 -10.13 9.48 -6.08
N LEU A 318 -9.02 9.04 -6.69
CA LEU A 318 -7.95 9.89 -7.20
C LEU A 318 -7.94 9.87 -8.72
N ARG A 319 -7.99 11.04 -9.34
CA ARG A 319 -7.70 11.22 -10.77
C ARG A 319 -6.24 11.61 -10.97
N ARG A 320 -5.58 11.00 -11.96
CA ARG A 320 -4.24 11.36 -12.45
C ARG A 320 -4.25 11.33 -13.98
N GLY A 321 -4.33 12.49 -14.62
CA GLY A 321 -4.49 12.56 -16.08
C GLY A 321 -5.81 11.90 -16.52
N PRO A 322 -5.77 10.92 -17.44
CA PRO A 322 -6.94 10.12 -17.81
C PRO A 322 -7.25 9.00 -16.82
N TYR A 323 -6.36 8.68 -15.88
CA TYR A 323 -6.53 7.56 -14.96
C TYR A 323 -7.36 7.95 -13.74
N VAL A 324 -8.24 7.04 -13.31
CA VAL A 324 -8.97 7.14 -12.05
C VAL A 324 -8.67 5.89 -11.21
N VAL A 325 -8.11 6.10 -10.03
CA VAL A 325 -7.84 5.06 -9.03
C VAL A 325 -8.88 5.20 -7.93
N ALA A 326 -9.65 4.15 -7.67
CA ALA A 326 -10.68 4.18 -6.65
C ALA A 326 -10.62 2.98 -5.72
N ALA A 327 -10.94 3.21 -4.45
CA ALA A 327 -11.03 2.19 -3.43
C ALA A 327 -12.24 2.43 -2.53
N GLY A 328 -13.11 1.42 -2.40
CA GLY A 328 -14.16 1.37 -1.38
C GLY A 328 -13.72 0.60 -0.15
N MET A 329 -13.83 1.21 1.02
CA MET A 329 -13.47 0.68 2.32
C MET A 329 -14.72 0.10 2.98
N ASP A 330 -14.55 -0.98 3.73
CA ASP A 330 -15.62 -1.76 4.36
C ASP A 330 -15.62 -1.63 5.90
N GLU A 331 -14.62 -0.95 6.47
CA GLU A 331 -14.52 -0.74 7.92
C GLU A 331 -15.31 0.47 8.44
N SER A 332 -15.77 1.35 7.55
CA SER A 332 -16.64 2.45 7.94
C SER A 332 -18.08 1.96 8.10
N SER A 333 -18.82 2.50 9.06
CA SER A 333 -20.25 2.19 9.25
C SER A 333 -21.17 2.78 8.16
N GLN A 334 -20.60 3.51 7.20
CA GLN A 334 -21.31 4.01 6.03
C GLN A 334 -21.18 3.00 4.88
N GLU A 335 -22.30 2.41 4.48
CA GLU A 335 -22.41 1.54 3.30
C GLU A 335 -22.75 2.34 2.03
N GLU A 336 -22.45 3.64 2.01
CA GLU A 336 -22.73 4.47 0.84
C GLU A 336 -21.82 4.07 -0.31
N SER A 337 -22.37 4.02 -1.52
CA SER A 337 -21.59 3.74 -2.73
C SER A 337 -21.37 5.02 -3.51
N VAL A 338 -20.20 5.14 -4.13
CA VAL A 338 -19.87 6.30 -4.96
C VAL A 338 -20.04 5.93 -6.42
N VAL A 339 -20.94 6.62 -7.12
CA VAL A 339 -21.10 6.47 -8.58
C VAL A 339 -20.16 7.45 -9.28
N LEU A 340 -19.28 6.92 -10.13
CA LEU A 340 -18.40 7.73 -10.97
C LEU A 340 -19.08 8.00 -12.30
N GLU A 341 -19.78 9.12 -12.44
CA GLU A 341 -20.47 9.46 -13.69
C GLU A 341 -19.53 9.53 -14.91
N GLY A 342 -19.86 8.81 -15.97
CA GLY A 342 -19.11 8.84 -17.23
C GLY A 342 -18.93 7.48 -17.89
N THR A 343 -17.99 7.39 -18.81
CA THR A 343 -17.65 6.14 -19.52
C THR A 343 -16.17 5.87 -19.35
N PHE A 344 -15.85 4.67 -18.89
CA PHE A 344 -14.50 4.29 -18.50
C PHE A 344 -14.11 2.95 -19.12
N VAL A 345 -12.81 2.68 -19.17
CA VAL A 345 -12.26 1.34 -19.43
C VAL A 345 -11.70 0.79 -18.12
N ASN A 346 -12.12 -0.41 -17.74
CA ASN A 346 -11.57 -1.08 -16.56
C ASN A 346 -10.20 -1.69 -16.89
N LEU A 347 -9.15 -1.21 -16.22
CA LEU A 347 -7.77 -1.64 -16.41
C LEU A 347 -7.37 -2.84 -15.55
N TYR A 348 -8.23 -3.24 -14.59
CA TYR A 348 -8.16 -4.55 -13.91
C TYR A 348 -8.94 -5.64 -14.64
N ASP A 349 -9.40 -5.37 -15.87
CA ASP A 349 -10.06 -6.35 -16.70
C ASP A 349 -9.17 -6.69 -17.91
N ALA A 350 -8.81 -7.96 -18.06
CA ALA A 350 -8.05 -8.48 -19.20
C ALA A 350 -8.75 -8.26 -20.54
N GLU A 351 -10.07 -8.09 -20.54
CA GLU A 351 -10.88 -7.78 -21.71
C GLU A 351 -10.96 -6.27 -22.01
N LEU A 352 -10.37 -5.44 -21.14
CA LEU A 352 -10.41 -3.98 -21.20
C LEU A 352 -11.84 -3.47 -21.42
N GLY A 353 -12.80 -4.04 -20.69
CA GLY A 353 -14.22 -3.75 -20.86
C GLY A 353 -14.55 -2.26 -20.66
N VAL A 354 -15.47 -1.75 -21.49
CA VAL A 354 -16.05 -0.42 -21.30
C VAL A 354 -17.14 -0.53 -20.22
N CYS A 355 -17.10 0.37 -19.25
CA CYS A 355 -18.10 0.47 -18.19
C CYS A 355 -18.69 1.88 -18.14
N GLU A 356 -20.02 1.94 -18.03
CA GLU A 356 -20.76 3.19 -17.82
C GLU A 356 -21.03 3.39 -16.34
N SER A 357 -20.75 4.59 -15.86
CA SER A 357 -20.95 5.07 -14.50
C SER A 357 -20.66 4.02 -13.40
N PRO A 358 -19.42 3.48 -13.29
CA PRO A 358 -19.13 2.42 -12.35
C PRO A 358 -19.39 2.85 -10.90
N THR A 359 -19.90 1.91 -10.11
CA THR A 359 -20.24 2.12 -8.70
C THR A 359 -19.15 1.55 -7.80
N ILE A 360 -18.50 2.42 -7.03
CA ILE A 360 -17.50 2.06 -6.02
C ILE A 360 -18.23 1.64 -4.75
N VAL A 361 -18.29 0.32 -4.55
CA VAL A 361 -18.88 -0.32 -3.36
C VAL A 361 -17.80 -0.62 -2.31
N PRO A 362 -18.17 -0.86 -1.03
CA PRO A 362 -17.24 -1.38 -0.03
C PRO A 362 -16.49 -2.63 -0.50
N ASP A 363 -15.24 -2.77 -0.06
CA ASP A 363 -14.33 -3.86 -0.45
C ASP A 363 -14.12 -4.00 -1.98
N SER A 364 -14.03 -2.85 -2.69
CA SER A 364 -13.72 -2.84 -4.13
C SER A 364 -12.51 -1.98 -4.46
N ARG A 365 -11.77 -2.38 -5.50
CA ARG A 365 -10.60 -1.66 -6.03
C ARG A 365 -10.75 -1.49 -7.52
N TRP A 366 -10.45 -0.30 -8.00
CA TRP A 366 -10.63 0.06 -9.40
C TRP A 366 -9.43 0.83 -9.91
N LEU A 367 -8.99 0.47 -11.11
CA LEU A 367 -8.11 1.27 -11.93
C LEU A 367 -8.81 1.47 -13.27
N LEU A 368 -9.16 2.71 -13.56
CA LEU A 368 -10.00 3.09 -14.70
C LEU A 368 -9.25 4.06 -15.61
N TYR A 369 -9.58 4.02 -16.89
CA TYR A 369 -9.26 5.08 -17.84
C TYR A 369 -10.55 5.83 -18.20
N ASP A 370 -10.59 7.15 -17.98
CA ASP A 370 -11.72 8.02 -18.29
C ASP A 370 -11.73 8.41 -19.78
N LEU A 371 -12.71 7.89 -20.53
CA LEU A 371 -12.77 8.10 -21.99
C LEU A 371 -13.04 9.56 -22.37
N SER A 372 -13.58 10.38 -21.45
CA SER A 372 -13.74 11.82 -21.69
C SER A 372 -12.40 12.56 -21.80
N ARG A 373 -11.31 11.92 -21.36
CA ARG A 373 -9.94 12.46 -21.38
C ARG A 373 -9.14 11.98 -22.60
N CYS A 374 -9.69 11.10 -23.43
CA CYS A 374 -9.03 10.73 -24.67
C CYS A 374 -8.91 11.94 -25.62
N PRO A 375 -7.84 12.02 -26.44
CA PRO A 375 -7.75 13.02 -27.49
C PRO A 375 -8.80 12.78 -28.57
N GLU A 376 -9.10 13.82 -29.36
CA GLU A 376 -10.12 13.74 -30.42
C GLU A 376 -9.71 12.90 -31.63
N HIS A 377 -8.41 12.64 -31.81
CA HIS A 377 -7.88 11.80 -32.88
C HIS A 377 -7.77 10.33 -32.42
N PRO A 378 -7.58 9.37 -33.36
CA PRO A 378 -7.31 7.98 -33.00
C PRO A 378 -6.13 7.86 -32.01
N TRP A 379 -6.26 6.97 -31.03
CA TRP A 379 -5.36 6.91 -29.88
C TRP A 379 -5.38 5.54 -29.19
N VAL A 380 -4.25 5.08 -28.64
CA VAL A 380 -4.24 3.86 -27.80
C VAL A 380 -4.59 4.19 -26.35
N ILE A 381 -5.71 3.65 -25.86
CA ILE A 381 -6.22 3.91 -24.50
C ILE A 381 -5.44 3.09 -23.46
N ALA A 382 -5.30 1.79 -23.70
CA ALA A 382 -4.63 0.86 -22.82
C ALA A 382 -4.19 -0.39 -23.57
N SER A 383 -3.13 -1.05 -23.11
CA SER A 383 -2.55 -2.20 -23.78
C SER A 383 -1.84 -3.15 -22.82
N ALA A 384 -2.01 -4.45 -23.05
CA ALA A 384 -1.26 -5.53 -22.40
C ALA A 384 0.12 -5.75 -23.06
N GLY A 385 0.77 -4.65 -23.43
CA GLY A 385 2.03 -4.59 -24.18
C GLY A 385 2.47 -3.15 -24.34
N LYS A 386 3.76 -2.93 -24.54
CA LYS A 386 4.35 -1.61 -24.69
C LYS A 386 4.10 -1.07 -26.09
N VAL A 387 3.40 0.06 -26.16
CA VAL A 387 3.12 0.77 -27.42
C VAL A 387 4.33 1.60 -27.85
N ARG A 388 4.66 1.54 -29.13
CA ARG A 388 5.72 2.29 -29.81
C ARG A 388 5.19 2.83 -31.13
N GLU A 389 5.83 3.87 -31.65
CA GLU A 389 5.55 4.40 -33.01
C GLU A 389 4.05 4.65 -33.25
N GLU A 390 3.35 5.21 -32.26
CA GLU A 390 1.92 5.54 -32.41
C GLU A 390 1.76 6.73 -33.37
N GLU A 391 1.05 6.49 -34.47
CA GLU A 391 0.81 7.46 -35.53
C GLU A 391 -0.68 7.48 -35.89
N ALA A 392 -1.30 8.65 -35.78
CA ALA A 392 -2.68 8.88 -36.20
C ALA A 392 -2.72 9.65 -37.53
N HIS A 393 -3.48 9.14 -38.50
CA HIS A 393 -3.65 9.74 -39.83
C HIS A 393 -5.14 9.77 -40.21
N GLY A 394 -5.76 10.94 -40.03
CA GLY A 394 -7.21 11.08 -40.22
C GLY A 394 -7.97 10.24 -39.18
N SER A 395 -8.73 9.25 -39.65
CA SER A 395 -9.44 8.27 -38.82
C SER A 395 -8.67 6.96 -38.62
N SER A 396 -7.50 6.81 -39.25
CA SER A 396 -6.65 5.62 -39.13
C SER A 396 -5.62 5.75 -38.01
N LEU A 397 -5.22 4.61 -37.45
CA LEU A 397 -4.22 4.49 -36.38
C LEU A 397 -3.21 3.40 -36.73
N SER A 398 -1.93 3.64 -36.50
CA SER A 398 -0.93 2.58 -36.52
C SER A 398 0.01 2.67 -35.33
N PHE A 399 0.51 1.53 -34.86
CA PHE A 399 1.46 1.44 -33.77
C PHE A 399 2.19 0.09 -33.80
N VAL A 400 3.27 -0.03 -33.04
CA VAL A 400 3.95 -1.28 -32.75
C VAL A 400 3.72 -1.65 -31.29
N ILE A 401 3.41 -2.91 -31.02
CA ILE A 401 3.23 -3.42 -29.65
C ILE A 401 4.23 -4.52 -29.32
N GLU A 402 5.03 -4.28 -28.27
CA GLU A 402 6.04 -5.21 -27.73
C GLU A 402 5.52 -5.82 -26.42
N GLY A 403 5.53 -7.15 -26.28
CA GLY A 403 4.99 -7.78 -25.08
C GLY A 403 5.61 -9.13 -24.74
N MET A 404 5.15 -9.73 -23.65
CA MET A 404 5.72 -10.99 -23.14
C MET A 404 5.27 -12.16 -24.02
N ALA A 405 6.23 -12.94 -24.55
CA ALA A 405 5.93 -14.13 -25.35
C ALA A 405 4.97 -15.08 -24.62
N GLU A 406 4.21 -15.86 -25.38
CA GLU A 406 3.25 -16.85 -24.85
C GLU A 406 2.15 -16.24 -23.97
N THR A 407 1.81 -14.96 -24.19
CA THR A 407 0.67 -14.29 -23.55
C THR A 407 -0.24 -13.65 -24.60
N THR A 408 -1.49 -13.39 -24.23
CA THR A 408 -2.42 -12.61 -25.05
C THR A 408 -2.22 -11.12 -24.82
N CYS A 409 -2.22 -10.36 -25.90
CA CYS A 409 -2.22 -8.91 -25.88
C CYS A 409 -3.64 -8.38 -26.12
N SER A 410 -4.25 -7.78 -25.10
CA SER A 410 -5.45 -6.97 -25.25
C SER A 410 -5.07 -5.51 -25.44
N VAL A 411 -5.63 -4.83 -26.43
CA VAL A 411 -5.43 -3.40 -26.68
C VAL A 411 -6.76 -2.73 -26.92
N ARG A 412 -7.05 -1.67 -26.18
CA ARG A 412 -8.23 -0.82 -26.41
C ARG A 412 -7.76 0.47 -27.05
N VAL A 413 -8.38 0.84 -28.17
CA VAL A 413 -8.05 2.07 -28.92
C VAL A 413 -9.29 2.93 -29.11
N ARG A 414 -9.13 4.25 -29.11
CA ARG A 414 -10.15 5.19 -29.59
C ARG A 414 -10.04 5.27 -31.10
N VAL A 415 -11.15 5.03 -31.80
CA VAL A 415 -11.28 5.19 -33.25
C VAL A 415 -12.65 5.80 -33.56
N PRO A 416 -12.72 6.98 -34.21
CA PRO A 416 -13.94 7.78 -34.28
C PRO A 416 -15.06 7.15 -35.12
N VAL A 417 -14.70 6.21 -36.01
CA VAL A 417 -15.61 5.43 -36.85
C VAL A 417 -15.24 3.95 -36.77
N GLU A 418 -16.18 3.09 -37.13
CA GLU A 418 -15.94 1.65 -37.21
C GLU A 418 -14.81 1.36 -38.21
N PRO A 419 -13.75 0.63 -37.80
CA PRO A 419 -12.68 0.26 -38.71
C PRO A 419 -13.21 -0.58 -39.89
N ALA A 420 -12.82 -0.21 -41.11
CA ALA A 420 -13.04 -1.03 -42.29
C ALA A 420 -12.14 -2.28 -42.27
N GLU A 421 -10.93 -2.16 -41.71
CA GLU A 421 -9.96 -3.24 -41.63
C GLU A 421 -8.98 -3.01 -40.46
N VAL A 422 -8.60 -4.10 -39.79
CA VAL A 422 -7.49 -4.14 -38.84
C VAL A 422 -6.51 -5.22 -39.31
N THR A 423 -5.25 -4.86 -39.51
CA THR A 423 -4.20 -5.81 -39.90
C THR A 423 -3.04 -5.79 -38.92
N VAL A 424 -2.33 -6.91 -38.88
CA VAL A 424 -1.09 -7.08 -38.11
C VAL A 424 0.02 -7.57 -39.00
N SER A 425 1.26 -7.15 -38.73
CA SER A 425 2.43 -7.58 -39.50
C SER A 425 2.66 -9.09 -39.41
N GLU A 426 2.33 -9.71 -38.27
CA GLU A 426 2.50 -11.13 -38.03
C GLU A 426 1.36 -11.71 -37.20
N GLY A 427 0.86 -12.88 -37.58
CA GLY A 427 -0.23 -13.58 -36.87
C GLY A 427 -1.62 -13.12 -37.28
N THR A 428 -2.58 -13.32 -36.38
CA THR A 428 -3.98 -12.93 -36.54
C THR A 428 -4.38 -11.97 -35.44
N VAL A 429 -5.33 -11.09 -35.76
CA VAL A 429 -5.93 -10.16 -34.80
C VAL A 429 -7.44 -10.37 -34.78
N GLU A 430 -7.97 -10.59 -33.59
CA GLU A 430 -9.40 -10.52 -33.34
C GLU A 430 -9.74 -9.11 -32.89
N TRP A 431 -10.87 -8.57 -33.35
CA TRP A 431 -11.27 -7.24 -32.94
C TRP A 431 -12.78 -7.06 -32.91
N ALA A 432 -13.22 -6.15 -32.04
CA ALA A 432 -14.60 -5.76 -31.89
C ALA A 432 -14.69 -4.25 -31.67
N TRP A 433 -15.51 -3.57 -32.46
CA TRP A 433 -15.79 -2.15 -32.31
C TRP A 433 -17.03 -1.91 -31.44
N ASP A 434 -16.94 -0.96 -30.53
CA ASP A 434 -18.05 -0.46 -29.74
C ASP A 434 -18.38 0.96 -30.20
N GLY A 435 -19.50 1.08 -30.91
CA GLY A 435 -19.97 2.35 -31.47
C GLY A 435 -20.47 3.35 -30.43
N ALA A 436 -20.87 2.90 -29.24
CA ALA A 436 -21.33 3.79 -28.18
C ALA A 436 -20.13 4.58 -27.60
N SER A 437 -19.04 3.89 -27.29
CA SER A 437 -17.81 4.51 -26.78
C SER A 437 -16.84 4.98 -27.87
N ARG A 438 -17.06 4.61 -29.14
CA ARG A 438 -16.15 4.84 -30.28
C ARG A 438 -14.75 4.29 -30.00
N THR A 439 -14.72 3.06 -29.51
CA THR A 439 -13.48 2.33 -29.22
C THR A 439 -13.47 0.97 -29.89
N ALA A 440 -12.28 0.41 -30.14
CA ALA A 440 -12.13 -0.97 -30.58
C ALA A 440 -11.25 -1.75 -29.61
N LEU A 441 -11.68 -2.97 -29.27
CA LEU A 441 -10.82 -3.98 -28.63
C LEU A 441 -10.09 -4.74 -29.71
N LEU A 442 -8.78 -4.90 -29.57
CA LEU A 442 -7.96 -5.78 -30.37
C LEU A 442 -7.37 -6.87 -29.47
N ARG A 443 -7.31 -8.10 -29.97
CA ARG A 443 -6.65 -9.23 -29.32
C ARG A 443 -5.73 -9.94 -30.29
N LEU A 444 -4.48 -10.11 -29.88
CA LEU A 444 -3.44 -10.74 -30.67
C LEU A 444 -2.41 -11.40 -29.75
N PRO A 445 -1.66 -12.42 -30.20
CA PRO A 445 -0.56 -12.97 -29.41
C PRO A 445 0.55 -11.93 -29.19
N ASN A 446 1.04 -11.79 -27.97
CA ASN A 446 2.18 -10.92 -27.67
C ASN A 446 3.48 -11.46 -28.29
N ARG A 447 4.35 -10.54 -28.73
CA ARG A 447 5.69 -10.84 -29.26
C ARG A 447 6.73 -9.89 -28.67
N PRO A 448 7.87 -10.40 -28.16
CA PRO A 448 8.97 -9.56 -27.69
C PRO A 448 9.57 -8.68 -28.79
N GLU A 449 9.58 -9.16 -30.03
CA GLU A 449 10.13 -8.45 -31.20
C GLU A 449 9.25 -7.30 -31.68
N GLY A 450 8.01 -7.23 -31.19
CA GLY A 450 7.01 -6.25 -31.61
C GLY A 450 6.11 -6.74 -32.75
N THR A 451 4.85 -6.37 -32.70
CA THR A 451 3.89 -6.56 -33.81
C THR A 451 3.35 -5.21 -34.27
N ARG A 452 3.47 -4.89 -35.56
CA ARG A 452 2.86 -3.66 -36.10
C ARG A 452 1.38 -3.89 -36.33
N VAL A 453 0.55 -2.99 -35.82
CA VAL A 453 -0.90 -2.97 -35.98
C VAL A 453 -1.27 -1.77 -36.87
N GLU A 454 -2.11 -2.00 -37.87
CA GLU A 454 -2.71 -0.94 -38.70
C GLU A 454 -4.23 -1.02 -38.64
N ILE A 455 -4.87 0.08 -38.30
CA ILE A 455 -6.33 0.23 -38.23
C ILE A 455 -6.74 1.24 -39.29
N ARG A 456 -7.53 0.80 -40.25
CA ARG A 456 -8.02 1.62 -41.37
C ARG A 456 -9.51 1.84 -41.23
N SER A 457 -9.91 3.09 -41.30
CA SER A 457 -11.30 3.55 -41.26
C SER A 457 -11.86 3.84 -42.64
#